data_AF-A0A520X9S0-F1
#
_entry.id   AF-A0A520X9S0-F1
#
_cell.length_a   1.000
_cell.length_b   1.000
_cell.length_c   1.000
_cell.angle_alpha   90.00
_cell.angle_beta   90.00
_cell.angle_gamma   90.00
#
_symmetry.space_group_name_H-M   'P 1'
#
loop_
_entity.id
_entity.type
_entity.pdbx_description
1 polymer ?
#
loop_
_entity_poly.entity_id
_entity_poly.type
_entity_poly.pdbx_seq_one_letter_code
_entity_poly.pdbx_strand_id
1 'polypeptide(L)'
;MLKKMKITIISNLIVRVFMIAFAVIFPASVYAISSSSWNTPCGSGNYAGTSYLSTPCSSSYNCCIAPNKPAVKKVQPAAVKKQIKKVTVAKKPVIVKKVSTYNISANYNDIHFPFNSAILTSKDIAILHRDAEYLKHNKNVVVQIQGNCDRRGSEVYNMALGWRRANIAKSYLEKLGINGNRLKTISFGKEKPLCTAHTLACYAINRRDHFVVVSK
;
A
#
# COMPACT_ATOMS: atom_id res chain seq x y z
N MET A 1 -19.47 -13.44 50.41
CA MET A 1 -18.22 -12.85 49.87
C MET A 1 -17.15 -13.88 49.45
N LEU A 2 -17.45 -15.19 49.39
CA LEU A 2 -16.45 -16.25 49.16
C LEU A 2 -16.13 -16.61 47.69
N LYS A 3 -16.78 -15.99 46.70
CA LYS A 3 -16.55 -16.31 45.27
C LYS A 3 -15.47 -15.45 44.58
N LYS A 4 -15.07 -14.31 45.16
CA LYS A 4 -14.08 -13.41 44.52
C LYS A 4 -12.61 -13.75 44.83
N MET A 5 -12.32 -14.59 45.83
CA MET A 5 -10.94 -14.92 46.23
C MET A 5 -10.29 -16.06 45.44
N LYS A 6 -11.06 -16.95 44.79
CA LYS A 6 -10.50 -18.12 44.08
C LYS A 6 -9.98 -17.82 42.67
N ILE A 7 -10.39 -16.70 42.06
CA ILE A 7 -10.03 -16.36 40.67
C ILE A 7 -8.62 -15.75 40.59
N THR A 8 -8.16 -15.03 41.61
CA THR A 8 -6.85 -14.38 41.60
C THR A 8 -5.68 -15.36 41.73
N ILE A 9 -5.89 -16.53 42.37
CA ILE A 9 -4.80 -17.50 42.62
C ILE A 9 -4.46 -18.33 41.37
N ILE A 10 -5.44 -18.59 40.49
CA ILE A 10 -5.24 -19.41 39.28
C ILE A 10 -4.50 -18.63 38.17
N SER A 11 -4.61 -17.30 38.16
CA SER A 11 -3.93 -16.43 37.19
C SER A 11 -2.40 -16.39 37.35
N ASN A 12 -1.87 -16.40 38.59
CA ASN A 12 -0.42 -16.30 38.82
C ASN A 12 0.34 -17.64 38.65
N LEU A 13 -0.36 -18.77 38.72
CA LEU A 13 0.25 -20.09 38.52
C LEU A 13 0.45 -20.41 37.03
N ILE A 14 -0.49 -20.01 36.17
CA ILE A 14 -0.43 -20.25 34.72
C ILE A 14 0.65 -19.38 34.04
N VAL A 15 0.82 -18.12 34.47
CA VAL A 15 1.82 -17.20 33.89
C VAL A 15 3.26 -17.63 34.24
N ARG A 16 3.47 -18.27 35.40
CA ARG A 16 4.81 -18.76 35.80
C ARG A 16 5.21 -20.09 35.13
N VAL A 17 4.26 -20.98 34.84
CA VAL A 17 4.54 -22.25 34.15
C VAL A 17 4.87 -22.02 32.67
N PHE A 18 4.27 -21.01 32.02
CA PHE A 18 4.53 -20.72 30.61
C PHE A 18 5.89 -20.07 30.32
N MET A 19 6.54 -19.43 31.31
CA MET A 19 7.85 -18.79 31.13
C MET A 19 9.03 -19.76 31.30
N ILE A 20 8.82 -20.95 31.87
CA ILE A 20 9.91 -21.92 32.12
C ILE A 20 10.08 -22.89 30.94
N ALA A 21 9.09 -23.01 30.05
CA ALA A 21 9.08 -24.02 28.98
C ALA A 21 9.73 -23.61 27.63
N PHE A 22 10.32 -22.41 27.51
CA PHE A 22 10.88 -21.93 26.22
C PHE A 22 12.42 -21.80 26.18
N ALA A 23 13.13 -22.24 27.23
CA ALA A 23 14.58 -22.02 27.38
C ALA A 23 15.47 -23.24 27.10
N VAL A 24 14.93 -24.33 26.57
CA VAL A 24 15.74 -25.51 26.20
C VAL A 24 15.24 -26.01 24.85
N ILE A 25 16.13 -26.39 23.94
CA ILE A 25 15.92 -26.73 22.51
C ILE A 25 16.14 -25.54 21.55
N PHE A 26 17.32 -24.92 21.57
CA PHE A 26 18.00 -24.52 20.32
C PHE A 26 19.52 -24.53 20.59
N PRO A 27 20.27 -25.49 20.04
CA PRO A 27 21.73 -25.52 20.22
C PRO A 27 22.37 -24.30 19.56
N ALA A 28 23.25 -23.65 20.32
CA ALA A 28 24.13 -22.60 19.86
C ALA A 28 25.21 -23.20 18.97
N SER A 29 24.99 -23.28 17.65
CA SER A 29 26.08 -23.35 16.69
C SER A 29 25.61 -22.84 15.32
N VAL A 30 26.54 -22.17 14.63
CA VAL A 30 26.43 -21.60 13.28
C VAL A 30 25.78 -20.21 13.19
N TYR A 31 26.47 -19.19 13.69
CA TYR A 31 26.53 -17.88 13.04
C TYR A 31 28.00 -17.45 12.96
N ALA A 32 28.68 -17.93 11.92
CA ALA A 32 29.88 -17.29 11.40
C ALA A 32 29.45 -16.49 10.17
N ILE A 33 29.31 -15.18 10.31
CA ILE A 33 29.24 -14.28 9.17
C ILE A 33 30.34 -13.25 9.32
N SER A 34 31.19 -13.24 8.29
CA SER A 34 32.32 -12.37 8.04
C SER A 34 32.05 -10.90 8.38
N SER A 35 32.97 -10.30 9.14
CA SER A 35 33.12 -8.86 9.28
C SER A 35 33.59 -8.24 7.97
N SER A 36 32.68 -7.64 7.21
CA SER A 36 33.02 -6.66 6.19
C SER A 36 32.75 -5.25 6.74
N SER A 37 33.86 -4.59 7.08
CA SER A 37 33.99 -3.19 7.46
C SER A 37 33.22 -2.24 6.56
N TRP A 38 32.28 -1.47 7.13
CA TRP A 38 31.95 -0.13 6.63
C TRP A 38 31.50 0.73 7.80
N ASN A 39 32.32 1.73 8.15
CA ASN A 39 31.92 3.14 8.21
C ASN A 39 32.97 3.97 8.94
N THR A 40 33.77 4.70 8.16
CA THR A 40 34.49 5.89 8.62
C THR A 40 33.75 7.11 8.06
N PRO A 41 33.51 8.18 8.84
CA PRO A 41 32.75 9.33 8.37
C PRO A 41 33.60 10.24 7.49
N CYS A 42 33.00 10.73 6.40
CA CYS A 42 33.55 11.78 5.55
C CYS A 42 33.69 13.08 6.36
N GLY A 43 34.93 13.59 6.39
CA GLY A 43 35.29 14.83 7.05
C GLY A 43 34.83 16.09 6.32
N SER A 44 34.64 17.12 7.13
CA SER A 44 34.50 18.55 6.85
C SER A 44 35.63 19.13 5.99
N GLY A 45 35.28 20.04 5.08
CA GLY A 45 36.25 20.85 4.33
C GLY A 45 35.63 22.11 3.72
N ASN A 46 36.26 23.25 3.98
CA ASN A 46 35.75 24.61 3.88
C ASN A 46 35.59 25.20 2.46
N TYR A 47 34.74 26.22 2.39
CA TYR A 47 34.61 27.16 1.27
C TYR A 47 35.75 28.19 1.29
N ALA A 48 36.50 28.32 0.19
CA ALA A 48 37.20 29.54 -0.23
C ALA A 48 37.83 29.34 -1.62
N GLY A 49 37.83 30.40 -2.44
CA GLY A 49 38.93 30.60 -3.40
C GLY A 49 38.58 30.54 -4.89
N THR A 50 38.64 31.71 -5.49
CA THR A 50 38.71 32.07 -6.91
C THR A 50 39.78 31.32 -7.72
N SER A 51 39.53 31.11 -9.02
CA SER A 51 40.38 31.52 -10.17
C SER A 51 40.31 30.54 -11.34
N TYR A 52 40.19 31.13 -12.52
CA TYR A 52 40.26 30.50 -13.83
C TYR A 52 41.67 29.95 -14.08
N LEU A 53 41.81 28.68 -14.45
CA LEU A 53 42.84 28.28 -15.41
C LEU A 53 42.52 26.93 -16.07
N SER A 54 42.52 26.98 -17.40
CA SER A 54 42.47 25.87 -18.32
C SER A 54 43.80 25.12 -18.37
N THR A 55 43.76 23.80 -18.19
CA THR A 55 44.81 22.88 -18.69
C THR A 55 44.21 21.52 -19.04
N PRO A 56 44.70 20.85 -20.10
CA PRO A 56 44.12 19.62 -20.62
C PRO A 56 44.67 18.40 -19.86
N CYS A 57 43.79 17.49 -19.46
CA CYS A 57 44.16 16.23 -18.83
C CYS A 57 44.72 15.29 -19.92
N SER A 58 46.03 15.07 -19.88
CA SER A 58 46.72 14.01 -20.61
C SER A 58 46.49 12.66 -19.93
N SER A 59 46.47 11.65 -20.79
CA SER A 59 46.35 10.22 -20.56
C SER A 59 47.01 9.68 -19.28
N SER A 60 46.36 8.66 -18.73
CA SER A 60 46.75 7.72 -17.68
C SER A 60 46.28 8.04 -16.24
N TYR A 61 45.72 7.00 -15.62
CA TYR A 61 45.12 6.89 -14.28
C TYR A 61 43.62 7.19 -14.15
N ASN A 62 42.85 6.09 -14.32
CA ASN A 62 41.49 5.92 -13.84
C ASN A 62 41.34 6.41 -12.40
N CYS A 63 40.51 7.43 -12.19
CA CYS A 63 39.88 7.67 -10.89
C CYS A 63 38.42 8.09 -11.12
N CYS A 64 37.51 7.54 -10.30
CA CYS A 64 36.05 7.72 -10.27
C CYS A 64 35.21 6.71 -11.08
N ILE A 65 35.18 5.43 -10.67
CA ILE A 65 34.03 4.56 -10.96
C ILE A 65 32.91 4.94 -9.98
N ALA A 66 31.94 5.74 -10.44
CA ALA A 66 30.68 5.95 -9.74
C ALA A 66 29.83 4.66 -9.81
N PRO A 67 29.05 4.30 -8.77
CA PRO A 67 28.10 3.20 -8.88
C PRO A 67 27.06 3.52 -9.96
N ASN A 68 26.95 2.63 -10.94
CA ASN A 68 25.99 2.70 -12.02
C ASN A 68 24.57 2.91 -11.47
N LYS A 69 24.05 4.13 -11.67
CA LYS A 69 22.60 4.37 -11.61
C LYS A 69 22.00 3.60 -12.79
N PRO A 70 21.09 2.62 -12.58
CA PRO A 70 20.45 1.96 -13.70
C PRO A 70 19.74 3.03 -14.54
N ALA A 71 20.18 3.14 -15.79
CA ALA A 71 19.65 4.07 -16.76
C ALA A 71 18.16 3.78 -16.95
N VAL A 72 17.31 4.60 -16.34
CA VAL A 72 15.92 4.72 -16.76
C VAL A 72 15.99 5.34 -18.16
N LYS A 73 15.96 4.48 -19.18
CA LYS A 73 15.79 4.90 -20.56
C LYS A 73 14.53 5.77 -20.61
N LYS A 74 14.72 7.06 -20.90
CA LYS A 74 13.64 7.96 -21.31
C LYS A 74 13.04 7.37 -22.59
N VAL A 75 11.93 6.65 -22.48
CA VAL A 75 11.13 6.33 -23.67
C VAL A 75 10.36 7.60 -24.00
N GLN A 76 10.92 8.38 -24.93
CA GLN A 76 10.17 9.45 -25.59
C GLN A 76 9.15 8.83 -26.57
N PRO A 77 7.97 9.45 -26.71
CA PRO A 77 6.84 8.90 -27.44
C PRO A 77 7.01 9.15 -28.95
N ALA A 78 7.58 8.19 -29.66
CA ALA A 78 7.64 8.22 -31.12
C ALA A 78 6.85 7.03 -31.70
N ALA A 79 5.66 7.36 -32.21
CA ALA A 79 4.97 6.71 -33.32
C ALA A 79 4.92 5.17 -33.35
N VAL A 80 4.02 4.57 -32.55
CA VAL A 80 3.44 3.26 -32.91
C VAL A 80 2.18 3.53 -33.76
N LYS A 81 2.38 3.75 -35.06
CA LYS A 81 1.30 3.71 -36.06
C LYS A 81 1.30 2.34 -36.72
N LYS A 82 0.11 1.73 -36.84
CA LYS A 82 -0.24 0.42 -37.44
C LYS A 82 0.37 -0.78 -36.69
N GLN A 83 -0.39 -1.74 -36.17
CA GLN A 83 -1.55 -2.39 -36.78
C GLN A 83 -2.59 -2.76 -35.72
N ILE A 84 -3.78 -2.18 -35.82
CA ILE A 84 -4.97 -2.68 -35.14
C ILE A 84 -5.40 -3.93 -35.91
N LYS A 85 -4.85 -5.09 -35.55
CA LYS A 85 -5.51 -6.36 -35.87
C LYS A 85 -6.76 -6.40 -35.00
N LYS A 86 -7.93 -6.43 -35.63
CA LYS A 86 -9.24 -6.53 -34.98
C LYS A 86 -9.22 -7.75 -34.05
N VAL A 87 -8.95 -7.54 -32.77
CA VAL A 87 -9.30 -8.49 -31.73
C VAL A 87 -10.81 -8.36 -31.61
N THR A 88 -11.52 -9.18 -32.37
CA THR A 88 -12.92 -9.48 -32.17
C THR A 88 -13.04 -10.14 -30.80
N VAL A 89 -13.16 -9.30 -29.77
CA VAL A 89 -13.55 -9.73 -28.43
C VAL A 89 -14.94 -10.31 -28.57
N ALA A 90 -15.02 -11.63 -28.63
CA ALA A 90 -16.25 -12.38 -28.56
C ALA A 90 -17.00 -11.92 -27.30
N LYS A 91 -18.12 -11.22 -27.49
CA LYS A 91 -19.07 -10.90 -26.42
C LYS A 91 -19.67 -12.20 -25.92
N LYS A 92 -18.96 -12.90 -25.03
CA LYS A 92 -19.57 -13.91 -24.18
C LYS A 92 -20.31 -13.14 -23.08
N PRO A 93 -21.63 -13.30 -22.92
CA PRO A 93 -22.37 -12.57 -21.91
C PRO A 93 -21.86 -13.03 -20.54
N VAL A 94 -21.11 -12.17 -19.86
CA VAL A 94 -20.89 -12.34 -18.42
C VAL A 94 -22.25 -12.12 -17.79
N ILE A 95 -22.86 -13.20 -17.30
CA ILE A 95 -24.08 -13.14 -16.51
C ILE A 95 -23.71 -12.41 -15.22
N VAL A 96 -23.88 -11.09 -15.21
CA VAL A 96 -23.78 -10.27 -14.02
C VAL A 96 -25.00 -10.63 -13.17
N LYS A 97 -24.85 -11.63 -12.29
CA LYS A 97 -25.82 -11.85 -11.21
C LYS A 97 -26.00 -10.51 -10.51
N LYS A 98 -27.25 -10.04 -10.43
CA LYS A 98 -27.67 -8.81 -9.76
C LYS A 98 -27.10 -8.84 -8.34
N VAL A 99 -25.94 -8.20 -8.14
CA VAL A 99 -25.35 -8.04 -6.80
C VAL A 99 -26.31 -7.11 -6.09
N SER A 100 -27.14 -7.67 -5.20
CA SER A 100 -27.96 -6.87 -4.30
C SER A 100 -27.00 -5.99 -3.51
N THR A 101 -26.92 -4.71 -3.84
CA THR A 101 -26.21 -3.70 -3.06
C THR A 101 -26.92 -3.59 -1.73
N TYR A 102 -26.59 -4.50 -0.82
CA TYR A 102 -26.92 -4.37 0.58
C TYR A 102 -26.12 -3.15 1.05
N ASN A 103 -26.84 -2.05 1.36
CA ASN A 103 -26.30 -0.86 2.01
C ASN A 103 -25.93 -1.18 3.47
N ILE A 104 -25.11 -2.22 3.68
CA ILE A 104 -24.50 -2.55 4.96
C ILE A 104 -23.11 -1.90 4.97
N SER A 105 -23.07 -0.61 4.68
CA SER A 105 -21.90 0.26 4.89
C SER A 105 -21.77 0.69 6.36
N ALA A 106 -22.74 0.34 7.21
CA ALA A 106 -22.83 0.82 8.60
C ALA A 106 -21.60 0.53 9.47
N ASN A 107 -20.74 -0.44 9.10
CA ASN A 107 -19.56 -0.80 9.88
C ASN A 107 -18.22 -0.45 9.23
N TYR A 108 -18.20 0.01 7.98
CA TYR A 108 -16.95 0.36 7.28
C TYR A 108 -16.86 1.86 7.07
N ASN A 109 -15.68 2.42 7.31
CA ASN A 109 -15.45 3.84 7.08
C ASN A 109 -14.64 4.02 5.80
N ASP A 110 -14.99 5.03 5.02
CA ASP A 110 -14.24 5.37 3.82
C ASP A 110 -12.85 5.90 4.21
N ILE A 111 -11.84 5.41 3.51
CA ILE A 111 -10.48 5.91 3.62
C ILE A 111 -10.27 7.01 2.59
N HIS A 112 -9.46 8.01 2.93
CA HIS A 112 -9.21 9.16 2.07
C HIS A 112 -7.76 9.23 1.61
N PHE A 113 -7.52 9.94 0.52
CA PHE A 113 -6.19 10.08 -0.06
C PHE A 113 -5.79 11.53 -0.31
N PRO A 114 -4.51 11.86 -0.12
CA PRO A 114 -3.96 13.14 -0.55
C PRO A 114 -4.13 13.35 -2.06
N PHE A 115 -3.98 14.61 -2.48
CA PHE A 115 -4.03 14.95 -3.90
C PHE A 115 -2.92 14.21 -4.68
N ASN A 116 -3.27 13.67 -5.85
CA ASN A 116 -2.35 12.97 -6.74
C ASN A 116 -1.54 11.83 -6.07
N SER A 117 -2.10 11.21 -5.04
CA SER A 117 -1.41 10.20 -4.25
C SER A 117 -2.29 8.98 -4.01
N ALA A 118 -1.62 7.84 -3.80
CA ALA A 118 -2.23 6.61 -3.32
C ALA A 118 -1.59 6.16 -1.98
N ILE A 119 -0.91 7.08 -1.29
CA ILE A 119 -0.31 6.85 0.02
C ILE A 119 -1.40 6.95 1.09
N LEU A 120 -1.47 5.96 1.97
CA LEU A 120 -2.36 5.95 3.12
C LEU A 120 -1.81 6.86 4.22
N THR A 121 -2.68 7.70 4.80
CA THR A 121 -2.31 8.50 5.96
C THR A 121 -2.43 7.67 7.25
N SER A 122 -1.78 8.09 8.33
CA SER A 122 -1.87 7.39 9.63
C SER A 122 -3.32 7.26 10.13
N LYS A 123 -4.17 8.26 9.83
CA LYS A 123 -5.60 8.24 10.15
C LYS A 123 -6.32 7.13 9.38
N ASP A 124 -6.06 7.02 8.09
CA ASP A 124 -6.69 6.02 7.21
C ASP A 124 -6.18 4.61 7.52
N ILE A 125 -4.92 4.49 7.93
CA ILE A 125 -4.35 3.24 8.44
C ILE A 125 -5.11 2.75 9.68
N ALA A 126 -5.41 3.66 10.63
CA ALA A 126 -6.18 3.30 11.82
C ALA A 126 -7.61 2.85 11.49
N ILE A 127 -8.22 3.41 10.43
CA ILE A 127 -9.51 2.95 9.90
C ILE A 127 -9.38 1.53 9.34
N LEU A 128 -8.39 1.29 8.47
CA LEU A 128 -8.16 -0.04 7.89
C LEU A 128 -7.88 -1.11 8.95
N HIS A 129 -7.19 -0.76 10.03
CA HIS A 129 -6.99 -1.67 11.16
C HIS A 129 -8.32 -2.09 11.79
N ARG A 130 -9.22 -1.14 12.04
CA ARG A 130 -10.55 -1.42 12.60
C ARG A 130 -11.39 -2.30 11.66
N ASP A 131 -11.35 -1.99 10.37
CA ASP A 131 -12.07 -2.75 9.34
C ASP A 131 -11.51 -4.18 9.23
N ALA A 132 -10.18 -4.35 9.34
CA ALA A 132 -9.55 -5.66 9.37
C ALA A 132 -9.99 -6.48 10.60
N GLU A 133 -10.03 -5.87 11.79
CA GLU A 133 -10.53 -6.56 12.98
C GLU A 133 -11.98 -7.04 12.79
N TYR A 134 -12.85 -6.20 12.21
CA TYR A 134 -14.20 -6.62 11.88
C TYR A 134 -14.23 -7.81 10.89
N LEU A 135 -13.38 -7.80 9.86
CA LEU A 135 -13.27 -8.86 8.86
C LEU A 135 -12.71 -10.18 9.40
N LYS A 136 -11.90 -10.11 10.46
CA LYS A 136 -11.39 -11.29 11.18
C LYS A 136 -12.49 -12.00 11.97
N HIS A 137 -13.35 -11.22 12.64
CA HIS A 137 -14.51 -11.76 13.37
C HIS A 137 -15.57 -12.34 12.42
N ASN A 138 -15.71 -11.76 11.23
CA ASN A 138 -16.75 -12.14 10.26
C ASN A 138 -16.14 -12.83 9.03
N LYS A 139 -15.77 -14.12 9.15
CA LYS A 139 -15.03 -14.85 8.10
C LYS A 139 -15.77 -15.06 6.77
N ASN A 140 -17.10 -15.02 6.77
CA ASN A 140 -17.91 -15.26 5.56
C ASN A 140 -18.13 -14.00 4.71
N VAL A 141 -17.77 -12.83 5.24
CA VAL A 141 -18.01 -11.55 4.56
C VAL A 141 -17.02 -11.37 3.42
N VAL A 142 -17.53 -11.04 2.23
CA VAL A 142 -16.73 -10.62 1.07
C VAL A 142 -16.91 -9.12 0.87
N VAL A 143 -15.81 -8.40 0.72
CA VAL A 143 -15.79 -6.94 0.58
C VAL A 143 -15.24 -6.54 -0.78
N GLN A 144 -15.87 -5.54 -1.38
CA GLN A 144 -15.43 -4.85 -2.56
C GLN A 144 -14.96 -3.44 -2.19
N ILE A 145 -13.72 -3.14 -2.54
CA ILE A 145 -13.06 -1.86 -2.36
C ILE A 145 -13.21 -1.08 -3.67
N GLN A 146 -13.85 0.07 -3.60
CA GLN A 146 -14.20 0.90 -4.75
C GLN A 146 -13.36 2.18 -4.74
N GLY A 147 -12.37 2.26 -5.64
CA GLY A 147 -11.48 3.40 -5.73
C GLY A 147 -12.07 4.56 -6.49
N ASN A 148 -12.12 5.74 -5.85
CA ASN A 148 -12.66 6.97 -6.42
C ASN A 148 -11.62 8.11 -6.40
N CYS A 149 -11.75 8.97 -7.39
CA CYS A 149 -10.92 10.14 -7.62
C CYS A 149 -11.77 11.41 -7.69
N ASP A 150 -11.09 12.57 -7.65
CA ASP A 150 -11.76 13.83 -7.94
C ASP A 150 -11.99 14.00 -9.45
N ARG A 151 -12.74 15.05 -9.83
CA ARG A 151 -13.14 15.28 -11.22
C ARG A 151 -11.99 15.71 -12.15
N ARG A 152 -10.86 16.16 -11.58
CA ARG A 152 -9.80 16.83 -12.33
C ARG A 152 -8.94 15.79 -13.04
N GLY A 153 -8.37 16.16 -14.19
CA GLY A 153 -7.54 15.26 -14.99
C GLY A 153 -8.33 14.35 -15.94
N SER A 154 -7.59 13.57 -16.71
CA SER A 154 -8.17 12.66 -17.69
C SER A 154 -8.86 11.47 -17.02
N GLU A 155 -9.90 10.95 -17.66
CA GLU A 155 -10.67 9.83 -17.16
C GLU A 155 -9.81 8.57 -17.03
N VAL A 156 -9.03 8.25 -18.06
CA VAL A 156 -8.11 7.09 -18.08
C VAL A 156 -7.09 7.19 -16.93
N TYR A 157 -6.56 8.38 -16.68
CA TYR A 157 -5.62 8.59 -15.58
C TYR A 157 -6.29 8.32 -14.22
N ASN A 158 -7.47 8.89 -13.99
CA ASN A 158 -8.21 8.70 -12.74
C ASN A 158 -8.67 7.26 -12.55
N MET A 159 -9.01 6.56 -13.63
CA MET A 159 -9.35 5.14 -13.59
C MET A 159 -8.15 4.33 -13.08
N ALA A 160 -6.95 4.59 -13.61
CA ALA A 160 -5.72 3.95 -13.16
C ALA A 160 -5.34 4.32 -11.72
N LEU A 161 -5.50 5.60 -11.34
CA LEU A 161 -5.20 6.07 -9.98
C LEU A 161 -6.14 5.45 -8.94
N GLY A 162 -7.45 5.41 -9.22
CA GLY A 162 -8.43 4.75 -8.35
C GLY A 162 -8.14 3.26 -8.18
N TRP A 163 -7.71 2.58 -9.26
CA TRP A 163 -7.32 1.16 -9.17
C TRP A 163 -6.08 0.96 -8.29
N ARG A 164 -5.09 1.85 -8.38
CA ARG A 164 -3.90 1.81 -7.50
C ARG A 164 -4.25 2.01 -6.03
N ARG A 165 -5.15 2.94 -5.72
CA ARG A 165 -5.63 3.20 -4.34
C ARG A 165 -6.32 1.98 -3.75
N ALA A 166 -7.30 1.44 -4.47
CA ALA A 166 -8.04 0.26 -4.05
C ALA A 166 -7.12 -0.95 -3.82
N ASN A 167 -6.09 -1.12 -4.65
CA ASN A 167 -5.09 -2.18 -4.46
C ASN A 167 -4.18 -1.95 -3.26
N ILE A 168 -3.78 -0.70 -2.97
CA ILE A 168 -2.99 -0.40 -1.78
C ILE A 168 -3.80 -0.71 -0.51
N ALA A 169 -5.07 -0.32 -0.48
CA ALA A 169 -5.97 -0.66 0.61
C ALA A 169 -6.13 -2.19 0.75
N LYS A 170 -6.35 -2.90 -0.36
CA LYS A 170 -6.40 -4.38 -0.38
C LYS A 170 -5.12 -5.00 0.18
N SER A 171 -3.95 -4.62 -0.34
CA SER A 171 -2.67 -5.16 0.11
C SER A 171 -2.39 -4.85 1.57
N TYR A 172 -2.87 -3.72 2.08
CA TYR A 172 -2.77 -3.41 3.50
C TYR A 172 -3.64 -4.36 4.36
N LEU A 173 -4.89 -4.61 3.96
CA LEU A 173 -5.75 -5.58 4.63
C LEU A 173 -5.20 -7.02 4.56
N GLU A 174 -4.59 -7.40 3.44
CA GLU A 174 -3.91 -8.69 3.30
C GLU A 174 -2.74 -8.83 4.27
N LYS A 175 -1.93 -7.78 4.45
CA LYS A 175 -0.86 -7.75 5.46
C LYS A 175 -1.37 -7.90 6.89
N LEU A 176 -2.60 -7.46 7.16
CA LEU A 176 -3.26 -7.65 8.46
C LEU A 176 -3.85 -9.07 8.64
N GLY A 177 -3.68 -9.95 7.66
CA GLY A 177 -4.08 -11.36 7.73
C GLY A 177 -5.45 -11.66 7.10
N ILE A 178 -6.04 -10.72 6.35
CA ILE A 178 -7.28 -10.97 5.62
C ILE A 178 -6.99 -11.74 4.33
N ASN A 179 -7.74 -12.81 4.06
CA ASN A 179 -7.59 -13.56 2.82
C ASN A 179 -7.97 -12.70 1.60
N GLY A 180 -7.04 -12.50 0.67
CA GLY A 180 -7.23 -11.71 -0.54
C GLY A 180 -8.37 -12.17 -1.46
N ASN A 181 -8.79 -13.45 -1.37
CA ASN A 181 -9.94 -13.96 -2.14
C ASN A 181 -11.26 -13.28 -1.72
N ARG A 182 -11.34 -12.85 -0.46
CA ARG A 182 -12.48 -12.13 0.13
C ARG A 182 -12.47 -10.63 -0.21
N LEU A 183 -11.39 -10.13 -0.80
CA LEU A 183 -11.19 -8.72 -1.13
C LEU A 183 -11.21 -8.53 -2.65
N LYS A 184 -12.27 -7.87 -3.14
CA LYS A 184 -12.40 -7.47 -4.54
C LYS A 184 -12.05 -5.99 -4.68
N THR A 185 -11.45 -5.60 -5.79
CA THR A 185 -11.13 -4.19 -6.09
C THR A 185 -11.80 -3.79 -7.39
N ILE A 186 -12.36 -2.58 -7.42
CA ILE A 186 -12.86 -1.92 -8.62
C ILE A 186 -12.44 -0.46 -8.57
N SER A 187 -12.25 0.16 -9.72
CA SER A 187 -12.05 1.60 -9.83
C SER A 187 -13.24 2.19 -10.58
N PHE A 188 -13.77 3.30 -10.07
CA PHE A 188 -14.73 4.13 -10.78
C PHE A 188 -14.10 5.42 -11.29
N GLY A 189 -12.82 5.67 -10.97
CA GLY A 189 -12.15 6.92 -11.29
C GLY A 189 -12.99 8.12 -10.84
N LYS A 190 -13.45 8.93 -11.79
CA LYS A 190 -14.27 10.13 -11.53
C LYS A 190 -15.77 9.96 -11.83
N GLU A 191 -16.23 8.75 -12.13
CA GLU A 191 -17.61 8.48 -12.59
C GLU A 191 -18.65 8.50 -11.45
N LYS A 192 -18.22 8.26 -10.21
CA LYS A 192 -19.11 8.17 -9.03
C LYS A 192 -18.74 9.21 -7.95
N PRO A 193 -18.86 10.52 -8.24
CA PRO A 193 -18.59 11.56 -7.26
C PRO A 193 -19.62 11.51 -6.13
N LEU A 194 -19.19 11.71 -4.89
CA LEU A 194 -20.08 11.89 -3.74
C LEU A 194 -20.51 13.35 -3.60
N CYS A 195 -19.59 14.27 -3.94
CA CYS A 195 -19.82 15.70 -3.95
C CYS A 195 -19.52 16.27 -5.34
N THR A 196 -20.39 17.15 -5.84
CA THR A 196 -20.29 17.70 -7.21
C THR A 196 -19.76 19.14 -7.24
N ALA A 197 -19.69 19.81 -6.09
CA ALA A 197 -19.21 21.18 -5.97
C ALA A 197 -17.75 21.34 -6.44
N HIS A 198 -17.42 22.53 -6.95
CA HIS A 198 -16.08 22.83 -7.49
C HIS A 198 -15.13 23.42 -6.44
N THR A 199 -15.10 22.81 -5.25
CA THR A 199 -14.28 23.28 -4.12
C THR A 199 -13.22 22.26 -3.73
N LEU A 200 -12.12 22.72 -3.14
CA LEU A 200 -11.04 21.83 -2.66
C LEU A 200 -11.52 20.84 -1.61
N ALA A 201 -12.45 21.27 -0.73
CA ALA A 201 -13.08 20.42 0.26
C ALA A 201 -13.88 19.28 -0.39
N CYS A 202 -14.69 19.60 -1.40
CA CYS A 202 -15.45 18.61 -2.16
C CYS A 202 -14.54 17.59 -2.86
N TYR A 203 -13.43 18.07 -3.44
CA TYR A 203 -12.43 17.18 -4.03
C TYR A 203 -11.78 16.25 -3.00
N ALA A 204 -11.56 16.71 -1.77
CA ALA A 204 -11.04 15.85 -0.71
C ALA A 204 -11.98 14.71 -0.36
N ILE A 205 -13.28 15.00 -0.25
CA ILE A 205 -14.33 14.01 0.00
C ILE A 205 -14.38 12.97 -1.13
N ASN A 206 -14.21 13.39 -2.39
CA ASN A 206 -14.26 12.45 -3.53
C ASN A 206 -13.05 11.54 -3.65
N ARG A 207 -11.86 11.95 -3.15
CA ARG A 207 -10.65 11.13 -3.17
C ARG A 207 -10.70 10.09 -2.06
N ARG A 208 -11.50 9.03 -2.26
CA ARG A 208 -11.74 8.00 -1.27
C ARG A 208 -11.79 6.60 -1.88
N ASP A 209 -11.53 5.60 -1.05
CA ASP A 209 -11.95 4.23 -1.34
C ASP A 209 -13.17 3.90 -0.47
N HIS A 210 -14.22 3.40 -1.13
CA HIS A 210 -15.48 3.03 -0.50
C HIS A 210 -15.59 1.51 -0.36
N PHE A 211 -15.97 1.03 0.83
CA PHE A 211 -16.05 -0.40 1.14
C PHE A 211 -17.49 -0.88 1.12
N VAL A 212 -17.77 -1.86 0.25
CA VAL A 212 -19.10 -2.44 0.08
C VAL A 212 -19.06 -3.93 0.36
N VAL A 213 -19.99 -4.43 1.17
CA VAL A 213 -20.15 -5.87 1.38
C VAL A 213 -20.89 -6.47 0.19
N VAL A 214 -20.27 -7.45 -0.47
CA VAL A 214 -20.83 -8.11 -1.66
C VAL A 214 -21.65 -9.35 -1.28
N SER A 215 -21.18 -10.12 -0.30
CA SER A 215 -21.86 -11.30 0.20
C SER A 215 -21.51 -11.55 1.67
N LYS A 216 -22.39 -12.24 2.39
CA LYS A 216 -22.22 -12.67 3.78
C LYS A 216 -22.63 -14.14 3.92
#